data_AF-A0A7S2LUF9-F1
#
_entry.id   AF-A0A7S2LUF9-F1
#
_cell.length_a   1.000
_cell.length_b   1.000
_cell.length_c   1.000
_cell.angle_alpha   90.00
_cell.angle_beta   90.00
_cell.angle_gamma   90.00
#
_symmetry.space_group_name_H-M   'P 1'
#
loop_
_entity.id
_entity.type
_entity.pdbx_description
1 polymer ?
#
loop_
_entity_poly.entity_id
_entity_poly.type
_entity_poly.pdbx_seq_one_letter_code
_entity_poly.pdbx_strand_id
1 'polypeptide(L)'
;GPQNTRLRITNGCAGQTMWIAHMVGSGVGSDPQNVMLPPGASHDFAVEDGMASTRYWPKLGCNDQGGGCLIGDSGGPGEACLAKVGCAPPVDTKFEATFGVAGQVCDPPSGQIAGCDWLDVSLVDGFTVPFKVEVEGHCQGRVAVDCSRLELARCPAD
;
A
#
# COMPACT_ATOMS: atom_id res chain seq x y z
N GLY A 1 -14.91 10.08 7.51
CA GLY A 1 -15.70 9.50 8.62
C GLY A 1 -14.79 8.63 9.48
N PRO A 2 -15.25 8.12 10.64
CA PRO A 2 -14.45 7.20 11.45
C PRO A 2 -14.02 5.97 10.62
N GLN A 3 -12.81 5.47 10.86
CA GLN A 3 -12.31 4.24 10.27
C GLN A 3 -12.64 3.09 11.23
N ASN A 4 -13.49 2.16 10.79
CA ASN A 4 -13.87 0.98 11.57
C ASN A 4 -13.19 -0.30 11.05
N THR A 5 -12.27 -0.16 10.09
CA THR A 5 -11.51 -1.23 9.43
C THR A 5 -10.02 -1.10 9.73
N ARG A 6 -9.25 -2.15 9.48
CA ARG A 6 -7.82 -2.20 9.84
C ARG A 6 -6.92 -1.43 8.88
N LEU A 7 -7.31 -1.31 7.61
CA LEU A 7 -6.57 -0.57 6.60
C LEU A 7 -7.50 0.31 5.78
N ARG A 8 -7.22 1.61 5.81
CA ARG A 8 -7.79 2.61 4.90
C ARG A 8 -6.66 3.23 4.12
N ILE A 9 -6.83 3.33 2.80
CA ILE A 9 -5.93 4.09 1.95
C ILE A 9 -6.70 5.29 1.40
N THR A 10 -6.11 6.47 1.57
CA THR A 10 -6.67 7.74 1.11
C THR A 10 -5.77 8.33 0.03
N ASN A 11 -6.37 8.74 -1.08
CA ASN A 11 -5.67 9.54 -2.07
C ASN A 11 -5.51 10.98 -1.55
N GLY A 12 -4.32 11.30 -1.03
CA GLY A 12 -3.96 12.64 -0.57
C GLY A 12 -3.60 13.63 -1.68
N CYS A 13 -3.54 13.20 -2.95
CA CYS A 13 -3.21 14.09 -4.06
C CYS A 13 -4.35 15.09 -4.30
N ALA A 14 -4.01 16.34 -4.59
CA ALA A 14 -5.00 17.41 -4.72
C ALA A 14 -5.87 17.33 -5.99
N GLY A 15 -5.37 16.72 -7.07
CA GLY A 15 -6.07 16.75 -8.37
C GLY A 15 -5.85 15.52 -9.26
N GLN A 16 -5.09 14.53 -8.83
CA GLN A 16 -4.81 13.34 -9.63
C GLN A 16 -5.53 12.12 -9.05
N THR A 17 -6.24 11.38 -9.90
CA THR A 17 -6.79 10.07 -9.55
C THR A 17 -5.65 9.08 -9.31
N MET A 18 -5.76 8.33 -8.23
CA MET A 18 -4.85 7.28 -7.83
C MET A 18 -5.52 5.93 -8.01
N TRP A 19 -4.76 4.93 -8.41
CA TRP A 19 -5.20 3.54 -8.43
C TRP A 19 -4.34 2.76 -7.45
N ILE A 20 -4.95 1.90 -6.63
CA ILE A 20 -4.20 1.05 -5.71
C ILE A 20 -4.19 -0.38 -6.26
N ALA A 21 -3.00 -0.86 -6.58
CA ALA A 21 -2.77 -2.28 -6.80
C ALA A 21 -2.26 -2.91 -5.50
N HIS A 22 -2.54 -4.20 -5.33
CA HIS A 22 -2.13 -4.92 -4.13
C HIS A 22 -1.75 -6.36 -4.43
N MET A 23 -1.19 -7.02 -3.43
CA MET A 23 -1.02 -8.47 -3.40
C MET A 23 -1.04 -8.98 -1.98
N VAL A 24 -1.43 -10.25 -1.82
CA VAL A 24 -1.38 -10.99 -0.56
C VAL A 24 -0.58 -12.26 -0.80
N GLY A 25 0.61 -12.37 -0.22
CA GLY A 25 1.53 -13.47 -0.54
C GLY A 25 1.88 -13.45 -2.03
N SER A 26 1.49 -14.47 -2.79
CA SER A 26 1.67 -14.52 -4.25
C SER A 26 0.38 -14.31 -5.05
N GLY A 27 -0.72 -13.96 -4.39
CA GLY A 27 -2.05 -13.83 -4.98
C GLY A 27 -2.65 -12.43 -4.85
N VAL A 28 -3.93 -12.33 -5.17
CA VAL A 28 -4.76 -11.14 -4.96
C VAL A 28 -5.55 -11.34 -3.67
N GLY A 29 -5.75 -10.28 -2.89
CA GLY A 29 -6.65 -10.30 -1.74
C GLY A 29 -8.12 -10.34 -2.15
N SER A 30 -9.00 -10.04 -1.21
CA SER A 30 -10.45 -10.10 -1.43
C SER A 30 -11.00 -8.87 -2.16
N ASP A 31 -10.24 -7.76 -2.17
CA ASP A 31 -10.52 -6.59 -2.98
C ASP A 31 -10.18 -6.81 -4.46
N PRO A 32 -10.86 -6.13 -5.40
CA PRO A 32 -10.44 -6.13 -6.79
C PRO A 32 -9.07 -5.45 -6.94
N GLN A 33 -8.28 -5.89 -7.92
CA GLN A 33 -7.10 -5.15 -8.36
C GLN A 33 -7.48 -3.77 -8.92
N ASN A 34 -6.54 -2.83 -8.83
CA ASN A 34 -6.71 -1.46 -9.31
C ASN A 34 -7.95 -0.79 -8.72
N VAL A 35 -7.96 -0.58 -7.40
CA VAL A 35 -9.00 0.21 -6.73
C VAL A 35 -8.80 1.68 -7.07
N MET A 36 -9.76 2.29 -7.78
CA MET A 36 -9.72 3.70 -8.16
C MET A 36 -10.08 4.62 -6.99
N LEU A 37 -9.23 5.60 -6.71
CA LEU A 37 -9.41 6.64 -5.70
C LEU A 37 -9.30 8.03 -6.34
N PRO A 38 -10.42 8.73 -6.59
CA PRO A 38 -10.40 10.15 -6.90
C PRO A 38 -9.68 10.98 -5.82
N PRO A 39 -9.26 12.23 -6.11
CA PRO A 39 -8.66 13.12 -5.10
C PRO A 39 -9.48 13.20 -3.80
N GLY A 40 -8.83 12.94 -2.66
CA GLY A 40 -9.45 12.94 -1.34
C GLY A 40 -10.34 11.72 -1.03
N ALA A 41 -10.60 10.84 -2.00
CA ALA A 41 -11.36 9.61 -1.77
C ALA A 41 -10.53 8.61 -0.95
N SER A 42 -11.23 7.74 -0.22
CA SER A 42 -10.63 6.68 0.58
C SER A 42 -11.31 5.34 0.28
N HIS A 43 -10.56 4.26 0.40
CA HIS A 43 -11.08 2.89 0.37
C HIS A 43 -10.59 2.11 1.58
N ASP A 44 -11.50 1.34 2.16
CA ASP A 44 -11.21 0.44 3.27
C ASP A 44 -10.97 -0.96 2.69
N PHE A 45 -9.71 -1.41 2.74
CA PHE A 45 -9.34 -2.72 2.23
C PHE A 45 -9.78 -3.83 3.19
N ALA A 46 -10.24 -4.93 2.64
CA ALA A 46 -10.55 -6.14 3.38
C ALA A 46 -9.25 -6.73 3.95
N VAL A 47 -9.19 -6.81 5.28
CA VAL A 47 -8.08 -7.42 6.01
C VAL A 47 -8.61 -8.63 6.76
N GLU A 48 -8.28 -9.81 6.26
CA GLU A 48 -8.64 -11.09 6.87
C GLU A 48 -7.67 -11.47 7.99
N ASP A 49 -8.12 -12.33 8.90
CA ASP A 49 -7.30 -12.79 10.02
C ASP A 49 -6.07 -13.57 9.54
N GLY A 50 -4.90 -13.17 10.02
CA GLY A 50 -3.64 -13.83 9.66
C GLY A 50 -3.12 -13.49 8.26
N MET A 51 -3.69 -12.46 7.60
CA MET A 51 -3.27 -12.04 6.27
C MET A 51 -1.81 -11.54 6.30
N ALA A 52 -0.91 -12.26 5.64
CA ALA A 52 0.53 -12.00 5.68
C ALA A 52 1.11 -11.60 4.32
N SER A 53 2.29 -10.97 4.34
CA SER A 53 3.03 -10.57 3.14
C SER A 53 2.17 -9.73 2.18
N THR A 54 1.39 -8.81 2.75
CA THR A 54 0.58 -7.89 1.96
C THR A 54 1.44 -6.75 1.44
N ARG A 55 1.15 -6.30 0.23
CA ARG A 55 1.75 -5.10 -0.34
C ARG A 55 0.68 -4.30 -1.04
N TYR A 56 0.73 -2.99 -0.87
CA TYR A 56 -0.15 -2.04 -1.54
C TYR A 56 0.72 -0.95 -2.14
N TRP A 57 0.49 -0.62 -3.40
CA TRP A 57 1.22 0.45 -4.06
C TRP A 57 0.30 1.32 -4.93
N PRO A 58 0.56 2.63 -4.97
CA PRO A 58 -0.20 3.56 -5.77
C PRO A 58 0.31 3.61 -7.21
N LYS A 59 -0.63 3.78 -8.13
CA LYS A 59 -0.41 3.95 -9.56
C LYS A 59 -1.07 5.25 -10.02
N LEU A 60 -0.38 5.97 -10.90
CA LEU A 60 -0.80 7.29 -11.36
C LEU A 60 -0.68 7.42 -12.87
N GLY A 61 -1.58 8.22 -13.47
CA GLY A 61 -1.60 8.43 -14.93
C GLY A 61 -2.00 7.17 -15.70
N CYS A 62 -2.87 6.36 -15.11
CA CYS A 62 -3.41 5.14 -15.71
C CYS A 62 -4.56 5.40 -16.67
N ASN A 63 -4.90 4.40 -17.47
CA ASN A 63 -6.16 4.36 -18.20
C ASN A 63 -7.37 4.09 -17.27
N ASP A 64 -8.58 4.04 -17.84
CA ASP A 64 -9.84 3.86 -17.12
C ASP A 64 -10.00 2.48 -16.44
N GLN A 65 -9.03 1.57 -16.61
CA GLN A 65 -8.99 0.26 -15.98
C GLN A 65 -7.82 0.13 -14.99
N GLY A 66 -7.10 1.24 -14.71
CA GLY A 66 -5.95 1.24 -13.82
C GLY A 66 -4.69 0.60 -14.39
N GLY A 67 -4.63 0.32 -15.70
CA GLY A 67 -3.44 -0.21 -16.39
C GLY A 67 -2.71 0.83 -17.22
N GLY A 68 -1.51 0.49 -17.71
CA GLY A 68 -0.74 1.34 -18.62
C GLY A 68 -0.36 2.69 -18.00
N CYS A 69 0.04 2.66 -16.74
CA CYS A 69 0.26 3.84 -15.93
C CYS A 69 1.64 4.46 -16.17
N LEU A 70 1.73 5.78 -15.95
CA LEU A 70 3.02 6.49 -15.96
C LEU A 70 3.89 6.13 -14.75
N ILE A 71 3.23 5.85 -13.62
CA ILE A 71 3.85 5.47 -12.33
C ILE A 71 3.08 4.26 -11.79
N GLY A 72 3.77 3.28 -11.20
CA GLY A 72 3.11 2.17 -10.50
C GLY A 72 2.82 0.94 -11.35
N ASP A 73 3.20 0.91 -12.63
CA ASP A 73 2.85 -0.18 -13.56
C ASP A 73 3.84 -1.36 -13.53
N SER A 74 4.34 -1.70 -12.33
CA SER A 74 5.32 -2.77 -12.12
C SER A 74 4.73 -4.18 -12.22
N GLY A 75 3.42 -4.28 -12.38
CA GLY A 75 2.71 -5.55 -12.49
C GLY A 75 2.44 -6.20 -11.14
N GLY A 76 2.10 -7.49 -11.17
CA GLY A 76 1.65 -8.24 -10.00
C GLY A 76 0.52 -9.20 -10.36
N PRO A 77 0.05 -10.02 -9.39
CA PRO A 77 -1.09 -10.89 -9.60
C PRO A 77 -2.32 -10.09 -10.05
N GLY A 78 -2.91 -10.45 -11.18
CA GLY A 78 -4.10 -9.77 -11.73
C GLY A 78 -3.83 -8.39 -12.37
N GLU A 79 -2.59 -7.91 -12.37
CA GLU A 79 -2.21 -6.67 -13.03
C GLU A 79 -1.89 -6.90 -14.51
N ALA A 80 -2.29 -5.95 -15.36
CA ALA A 80 -1.97 -5.94 -16.78
C ALA A 80 -1.05 -4.77 -17.12
N CYS A 81 0.16 -5.09 -17.56
CA CYS A 81 1.11 -4.11 -18.08
C CYS A 81 0.92 -3.92 -19.60
N LEU A 82 1.56 -2.89 -20.17
CA LEU A 82 1.52 -2.65 -21.60
C LEU A 82 2.13 -3.82 -22.38
N ALA A 83 1.31 -4.54 -23.16
CA ALA A 83 1.69 -5.79 -23.83
C ALA A 83 2.98 -5.75 -24.67
N LYS A 84 3.32 -4.59 -25.26
CA LYS A 84 4.52 -4.42 -26.10
C LYS A 84 5.75 -3.93 -25.33
N VAL A 85 5.54 -3.28 -24.18
CA VAL A 85 6.61 -2.63 -23.39
C VAL A 85 7.00 -3.50 -22.20
N GLY A 86 6.08 -4.33 -21.70
CA GLY A 86 6.24 -5.05 -20.45
C GLY A 86 5.89 -4.16 -19.26
N CYS A 87 6.11 -4.69 -18.06
CA CYS A 87 5.92 -3.95 -16.81
C CYS A 87 7.07 -2.97 -16.57
N ALA A 88 6.77 -1.88 -15.87
CA ALA A 88 7.78 -0.97 -15.37
C ALA A 88 8.71 -1.71 -14.37
N PRO A 89 9.96 -1.25 -14.18
CA PRO A 89 10.77 -1.69 -13.06
C PRO A 89 9.99 -1.50 -11.74
N PRO A 90 10.18 -2.38 -10.74
CA PRO A 90 9.34 -2.43 -9.55
C PRO A 90 9.60 -1.32 -8.52
N VAL A 91 9.94 -0.10 -8.96
CA VAL A 91 10.46 1.01 -8.14
C VAL A 91 9.43 1.72 -7.26
N ASP A 92 8.33 1.03 -6.95
CA ASP A 92 7.15 1.63 -6.34
C ASP A 92 7.32 1.84 -4.84
N THR A 93 6.73 2.93 -4.37
CA THR A 93 6.46 3.15 -2.95
C THR A 93 5.46 2.10 -2.48
N LYS A 94 5.86 1.23 -1.56
CA LYS A 94 5.02 0.11 -1.09
C LYS A 94 4.73 0.24 0.40
N PHE A 95 3.46 0.14 0.75
CA PHE A 95 3.06 -0.17 2.11
C PHE A 95 3.02 -1.70 2.25
N GLU A 96 3.78 -2.25 3.19
CA GLU A 96 3.84 -3.68 3.45
C GLU A 96 3.32 -3.98 4.86
N ALA A 97 2.51 -5.04 4.98
CA ALA A 97 1.98 -5.44 6.28
C ALA A 97 1.75 -6.94 6.39
N THR A 98 1.83 -7.43 7.62
CA THR A 98 1.34 -8.73 8.08
C THR A 98 0.38 -8.47 9.22
N PHE A 99 -0.86 -8.88 9.03
CA PHE A 99 -1.96 -8.69 9.95
C PHE A 99 -2.18 -9.94 10.80
N GLY A 100 -2.17 -9.78 12.11
CA GLY A 100 -2.52 -10.82 13.07
C GLY A 100 -4.01 -11.16 13.04
N VAL A 101 -4.39 -12.13 13.86
CA VAL A 101 -5.76 -12.57 14.07
C VAL A 101 -6.45 -11.64 15.07
N ALA A 102 -7.57 -11.04 14.67
CA ALA A 102 -8.31 -10.10 15.51
C ALA A 102 -8.76 -10.77 16.83
N GLY A 103 -8.59 -10.04 17.94
CA GLY A 103 -8.97 -10.52 19.28
C GLY A 103 -7.98 -11.49 19.94
N GLN A 104 -6.92 -11.92 19.24
CA GLN A 104 -5.82 -12.65 19.87
C GLN A 104 -4.87 -11.71 20.61
N VAL A 105 -4.10 -12.27 21.54
CA VAL A 105 -3.11 -11.48 22.31
C VAL A 105 -1.95 -11.06 21.40
N CYS A 106 -1.55 -9.80 21.53
CA CYS A 106 -0.28 -9.28 21.02
C CYS A 106 0.63 -8.89 22.19
N ASP A 107 1.56 -9.77 22.54
CA ASP A 107 2.61 -9.59 23.53
C ASP A 107 3.90 -10.27 23.04
N PRO A 108 4.66 -9.60 22.14
CA PRO A 108 5.89 -10.16 21.59
C PRO A 108 6.92 -10.61 22.66
N PRO A 109 7.12 -9.89 23.79
CA PRO A 109 7.99 -10.35 24.87
C PRO A 109 7.67 -11.72 25.46
N SER A 110 6.38 -12.11 25.53
CA SER A 110 5.98 -13.46 25.98
C SER A 110 5.89 -14.48 24.85
N GLY A 111 6.18 -14.08 23.61
CA GLY A 111 6.04 -14.90 22.41
C GLY A 111 4.61 -15.00 21.86
N GLN A 112 3.66 -14.28 22.45
CA GLN A 112 2.26 -14.27 21.99
C GLN A 112 2.11 -13.26 20.85
N ILE A 113 2.40 -13.67 19.62
CA ILE A 113 2.38 -12.78 18.45
C ILE A 113 1.15 -12.94 17.56
N ALA A 114 0.22 -13.85 17.89
CA ALA A 114 -0.89 -14.21 17.02
C ALA A 114 -1.83 -13.03 16.73
N GLY A 115 -1.98 -12.09 17.66
CA GLY A 115 -2.76 -10.86 17.46
C GLY A 115 -1.95 -9.65 16.99
N CYS A 116 -0.64 -9.80 16.72
CA CYS A 116 0.22 -8.67 16.38
C CYS A 116 0.17 -8.33 14.89
N ASP A 117 0.07 -7.02 14.62
CA ASP A 117 0.26 -6.45 13.30
C ASP A 117 1.69 -5.96 13.16
N TRP A 118 2.30 -6.32 12.04
CA TRP A 118 3.63 -5.91 11.66
C TRP A 118 3.50 -5.13 10.36
N LEU A 119 3.96 -3.88 10.36
CA LEU A 119 3.92 -3.04 9.18
C LEU A 119 5.27 -2.39 8.95
N ASP A 120 5.55 -2.13 7.68
CA ASP A 120 6.66 -1.30 7.26
C ASP A 120 6.25 -0.51 6.01
N VAL A 121 7.03 0.53 5.72
CA VAL A 121 6.96 1.20 4.42
C VAL A 121 8.28 0.98 3.73
N SER A 122 8.19 0.38 2.55
CA SER A 122 9.34 -0.09 1.81
C SER A 122 9.63 0.86 0.66
N LEU A 123 10.83 1.41 0.72
CA LEU A 123 11.50 2.13 -0.37
C LEU A 123 12.66 1.31 -0.95
N VAL A 124 12.71 0.00 -0.63
CA VAL A 124 13.79 -0.90 -1.05
C VAL A 124 13.84 -0.97 -2.57
N ASP A 125 12.67 -1.04 -3.21
CA ASP A 125 12.62 -1.10 -4.66
C ASP A 125 12.71 0.29 -5.31
N GLY A 126 12.36 1.35 -4.58
CA GLY A 126 12.45 2.72 -5.04
C GLY A 126 11.41 3.64 -4.40
N PHE A 127 11.25 4.82 -4.96
CA PHE A 127 10.26 5.82 -4.53
C PHE A 127 9.55 6.38 -5.75
N THR A 128 8.23 6.51 -5.65
CA THR A 128 7.36 7.00 -6.72
C THR A 128 6.41 8.10 -6.28
N VAL A 129 5.82 7.99 -5.09
CA VAL A 129 4.89 8.99 -4.57
C VAL A 129 5.15 9.28 -3.08
N PRO A 130 5.00 10.54 -2.64
CA PRO A 130 5.03 10.88 -1.22
C PRO A 130 3.87 10.20 -0.49
N PHE A 131 4.10 9.79 0.76
CA PHE A 131 3.12 9.06 1.55
C PHE A 131 3.16 9.47 3.02
N LYS A 132 2.09 9.12 3.73
CA LYS A 132 2.00 9.17 5.18
C LYS A 132 1.27 7.93 5.66
N VAL A 133 1.79 7.31 6.71
CA VAL A 133 1.13 6.22 7.42
C VAL A 133 0.79 6.71 8.82
N GLU A 134 -0.48 6.57 9.18
CA GLU A 134 -1.00 6.86 10.52
C GLU A 134 -1.51 5.53 11.10
N VAL A 135 -1.05 5.19 12.30
CA VAL A 135 -1.45 3.96 12.99
C VAL A 135 -2.38 4.34 14.13
N GLU A 136 -3.62 3.87 14.03
CA GLU A 136 -4.60 3.98 15.11
C GLU A 136 -4.56 2.74 16.01
N GLY A 137 -4.75 2.93 17.32
CA GLY A 137 -4.74 1.84 18.30
C GLY A 137 -3.43 1.70 19.08
N HIS A 138 -3.19 0.51 19.64
CA HIS A 138 -2.04 0.25 20.51
C HIS A 138 -0.84 -0.24 19.69
N CYS A 139 0.01 0.70 19.25
CA CYS A 139 1.26 0.39 18.56
C CYS A 139 2.44 0.48 19.53
N GLN A 140 3.24 -0.59 19.62
CA GLN A 140 4.52 -0.56 20.34
C GLN A 140 5.59 0.09 19.45
N GLY A 141 5.58 1.41 19.33
CA GLY A 141 6.53 2.14 18.48
C GLY A 141 6.09 3.55 18.08
N ARG A 142 6.67 4.07 16.99
CA ARG A 142 6.20 5.32 16.38
C ARG A 142 4.87 5.06 15.69
N VAL A 143 3.85 5.80 16.10
CA VAL A 143 2.47 5.71 15.59
C VAL A 143 2.27 6.38 14.22
N ALA A 144 3.32 6.97 13.64
CA ALA A 144 3.24 7.59 12.32
C ALA A 144 4.58 7.60 11.60
N VAL A 145 4.51 7.42 10.27
CA VAL A 145 5.61 7.64 9.32
C VAL A 145 5.15 8.71 8.34
N ASP A 146 5.84 9.85 8.30
CA ASP A 146 5.48 10.95 7.40
C ASP A 146 6.61 11.23 6.41
N CYS A 147 6.41 10.76 5.18
CA CYS A 147 7.27 10.98 4.03
C CYS A 147 6.59 11.89 3.00
N SER A 148 5.63 12.72 3.42
CA SER A 148 4.87 13.63 2.53
C SER A 148 5.74 14.70 1.88
N ARG A 149 6.93 14.96 2.44
CA ARG A 149 7.91 15.93 1.93
C ARG A 149 9.01 15.30 1.08
N LEU A 150 8.97 13.98 0.85
CA LEU A 150 9.92 13.34 -0.06
C LEU A 150 9.54 13.70 -1.50
N GLU A 151 10.50 14.21 -2.27
CA GLU A 151 10.25 14.76 -3.61
C GLU A 151 11.15 14.04 -4.62
N LEU A 152 10.57 13.55 -5.72
CA LEU A 152 11.35 12.98 -6.83
C LEU A 152 12.38 13.96 -7.39
N ALA A 153 12.10 15.27 -7.32
CA ALA A 153 13.03 16.33 -7.74
C ALA A 153 14.34 16.37 -6.94
N ARG A 154 14.40 15.69 -5.78
CA ARG A 154 15.60 15.55 -4.94
C ARG A 154 16.27 14.19 -5.10
N CYS A 155 15.83 13.37 -6.06
CA CYS A 155 16.56 12.16 -6.42
C CYS A 155 17.98 12.57 -6.86
N PRO A 156 19.04 12.06 -6.21
CA PRO A 156 20.40 12.39 -6.60
C PRO A 156 20.62 12.13 -8.08
N ALA A 157 21.16 13.11 -8.79
CA ALA A 157 21.77 12.87 -10.09
C ALA A 157 23.20 12.36 -9.83
N ASP A 158 23.61 11.32 -10.56
CA ASP A 158 24.94 10.72 -10.48
C ASP A 158 26.08 11.75 -10.55
#